data_AF-A0A5K7X651-F1
#
_entry.id   AF-A0A5K7X651-F1
#
_cell.length_a   1.000
_cell.length_b   1.000
_cell.length_c   1.000
_cell.angle_alpha   90.00
_cell.angle_beta   90.00
_cell.angle_gamma   90.00
#
_symmetry.space_group_name_H-M   'P 1'
#
loop_
_entity.id
_entity.type
_entity.pdbx_description
1 polymer ?
#
loop_
_entity_poly.entity_id
_entity_poly.type
_entity_poly.pdbx_seq_one_letter_code
_entity_poly.pdbx_strand_id
1 'polypeptide(L)'
;MSVIRRKPYFYIILLAAIVAIISLIIFYGKNSTSDAKSSTKQESKPFKVASIEFSPKLNERDKNIEALYEQVETAFKHGAKLAVAPEMATTGYYYKDREAIKPYVDTIPGKATNKFAKLTKKYHAYIVFGMAEKEPKTNIYYNASALVGPNGYVGKYRKTHQWETEEHWAAWGDLGVPVFKTELGKLAINICMDNAYSETARLAAVAGADILAFPTNSSAQAIAALPARAMQNGFYIVSANRSNTENGFHMIGASAIWSPTGKKLAEAPLITKPEDDVSKTTITYASIDPKQYDNENKRRLKERRPELYQDLMLHVAPWDYTASTKPKHVSALTLQYEPVPGDKKANESKIENLIRKKIGSARDKEKAMHLVVLPELSVTGPSELLHVNKMASYGESVNGQTTQFMKKLASEYNTAIVYGLIEKSGEKLYNTAILLNKNGKIDGKYRQTQLSSYDKKWATPGDQLNVFTDNNLGKVGLMIGNDVNFPEISSVLSVQRADIIAVPSSWYGQFAGTMEINPNMSVKRYPKGTNQLWSQIAIDAQSYTVISNYVGTDKGFKGGSALYTIDPLYGLDQPVAASSNKEEALAVNFQTIQPNNWFNQDKLINSRQPAYFKPLLK
;
A
#
# COMPACT_ATOMS: atom_id res chain seq x y z
N MET A 1 -48.37 51.94 -60.32
CA MET A 1 -47.01 51.69 -59.77
C MET A 1 -47.00 52.26 -58.36
N SER A 2 -46.66 51.59 -57.25
CA SER A 2 -45.94 50.35 -56.96
C SER A 2 -46.49 49.72 -55.67
N VAL A 3 -46.63 48.40 -55.69
CA VAL A 3 -47.08 47.52 -54.60
C VAL A 3 -45.94 47.33 -53.59
N ILE A 4 -46.19 47.53 -52.29
CA ILE A 4 -45.32 47.03 -51.21
C ILE A 4 -45.97 45.77 -50.63
N ARG A 5 -45.46 44.61 -51.06
CA ARG A 5 -45.72 43.29 -50.47
C ARG A 5 -45.06 43.22 -49.10
N ARG A 6 -45.85 43.10 -48.03
CA ARG A 6 -45.34 42.63 -46.71
C ARG A 6 -45.23 41.11 -46.74
N LYS A 7 -44.03 40.62 -46.41
CA LYS A 7 -43.56 39.24 -46.61
C LYS A 7 -44.17 38.26 -45.58
N PRO A 8 -44.55 37.02 -45.98
CA PRO A 8 -45.11 35.99 -45.10
C PRO A 8 -44.07 35.30 -44.18
N TYR A 9 -42.80 35.72 -44.23
CA TYR A 9 -41.71 35.07 -43.50
C TYR A 9 -41.70 35.35 -41.98
N PHE A 10 -42.31 36.46 -41.54
CA PHE A 10 -42.31 36.81 -40.11
C PHE A 10 -43.24 35.91 -39.29
N TYR A 11 -44.39 35.51 -39.85
CA TYR A 11 -45.31 34.59 -39.19
C TYR A 11 -44.77 33.16 -39.15
N ILE A 12 -44.01 32.72 -40.16
CA ILE A 12 -43.41 31.38 -40.19
C ILE A 12 -42.30 31.24 -39.14
N ILE A 13 -41.49 32.29 -38.93
CA ILE A 13 -40.44 32.28 -37.90
C ILE A 13 -41.05 32.33 -36.49
N LEU A 14 -42.13 33.10 -36.29
CA LEU A 14 -42.83 33.15 -35.00
C LEU A 14 -43.53 31.83 -34.68
N LEU A 15 -44.14 31.18 -35.68
CA LEU A 15 -44.78 29.87 -35.50
C LEU A 15 -43.73 28.78 -35.20
N ALA A 16 -42.58 28.80 -35.88
CA ALA A 16 -41.49 27.86 -35.63
C ALA A 16 -40.89 28.02 -34.22
N ALA A 17 -40.76 29.26 -33.73
CA ALA A 17 -40.29 29.53 -32.37
C ALA A 17 -41.30 29.05 -31.31
N ILE A 18 -42.61 29.25 -31.54
CA ILE A 18 -43.66 28.77 -30.63
C ILE A 18 -43.73 27.24 -30.64
N VAL A 19 -43.60 26.59 -31.79
CA VAL A 19 -43.55 25.12 -31.88
C VAL A 19 -42.30 24.56 -31.21
N ALA A 20 -41.14 25.22 -31.31
CA ALA A 20 -39.92 24.83 -30.61
C ALA A 20 -40.05 24.97 -29.08
N ILE A 21 -40.68 26.05 -28.60
CA ILE A 21 -40.93 26.27 -27.16
C ILE A 21 -41.96 25.27 -26.62
N ILE A 22 -43.05 24.99 -27.36
CA ILE A 22 -44.03 23.98 -26.98
C ILE A 22 -43.41 22.58 -27.01
N SER A 23 -42.54 22.29 -27.98
CA SER A 23 -41.79 21.03 -28.04
C SER A 23 -40.80 20.90 -26.88
N LEU A 24 -40.13 21.97 -26.47
CA LEU A 24 -39.28 21.99 -25.28
C LEU A 24 -40.09 21.83 -23.99
N ILE A 25 -41.27 22.45 -23.88
CA ILE A 25 -42.17 22.31 -22.72
C ILE A 25 -42.78 20.92 -22.67
N ILE A 26 -43.07 20.27 -23.80
CA ILE A 26 -43.53 18.88 -23.83
C ILE A 26 -42.38 17.90 -23.55
N PHE A 27 -41.17 18.18 -24.03
CA PHE A 27 -39.98 17.35 -23.80
C PHE A 27 -39.47 17.47 -22.35
N TYR A 28 -39.56 18.64 -21.73
CA TYR A 28 -39.26 18.84 -20.31
C TYR A 28 -40.45 18.50 -19.40
N GLY A 29 -41.68 18.75 -19.83
CA GLY A 29 -42.91 18.51 -19.06
C GLY A 29 -43.38 17.05 -19.04
N LYS A 30 -42.91 16.19 -19.94
CA LYS A 30 -43.11 14.72 -19.86
C LYS A 30 -42.07 13.99 -19.02
N ASN A 31 -41.05 14.66 -18.51
CA ASN A 31 -40.04 14.05 -17.62
C ASN A 31 -40.23 14.37 -16.13
N SER A 32 -41.36 14.98 -15.74
CA SER A 32 -41.65 15.26 -14.33
C SER A 32 -43.06 14.80 -13.95
N THR A 33 -43.28 13.49 -13.90
CA THR A 33 -44.25 12.79 -13.01
C THR A 33 -44.33 11.34 -13.45
N SER A 34 -43.30 10.56 -13.12
CA SER A 34 -43.46 9.12 -12.92
C SER A 34 -42.81 8.83 -11.58
N ASP A 35 -43.65 8.49 -10.61
CA ASP A 35 -43.34 8.07 -9.25
C ASP A 35 -41.87 7.75 -9.01
N ALA A 36 -41.13 8.77 -8.61
CA ALA A 36 -39.98 8.58 -7.75
C ALA A 36 -40.54 8.07 -6.41
N LYS A 37 -40.88 6.77 -6.37
CA LYS A 37 -40.70 6.01 -5.15
C LYS A 37 -39.27 6.30 -4.76
N SER A 38 -39.13 7.19 -3.77
CA SER A 38 -38.00 7.24 -2.86
C SER A 38 -37.59 5.80 -2.62
N SER A 39 -36.58 5.34 -3.37
CA SER A 39 -35.83 4.17 -2.98
C SER A 39 -35.08 4.65 -1.77
N THR A 40 -35.72 4.55 -0.62
CA THR A 40 -35.03 4.48 0.65
C THR A 40 -33.85 3.56 0.38
N LYS A 41 -32.65 4.14 0.39
CA LYS A 41 -31.40 3.43 0.17
C LYS A 41 -31.38 2.41 1.31
N GLN A 42 -31.87 1.21 1.03
CA GLN A 42 -32.06 0.19 2.06
C GLN A 42 -30.67 0.00 2.63
N GLU A 43 -30.46 0.45 3.88
CA GLU A 43 -29.14 0.39 4.49
C GLU A 43 -28.69 -1.07 4.41
N SER A 44 -27.64 -1.31 3.61
CA SER A 44 -27.16 -2.67 3.38
C SER A 44 -26.64 -3.17 4.72
N LYS A 45 -27.33 -4.17 5.27
CA LYS A 45 -27.03 -4.75 6.58
C LYS A 45 -25.66 -5.46 6.54
N PRO A 46 -24.97 -5.57 7.68
CA PRO A 46 -23.78 -6.41 7.77
C PRO A 46 -24.05 -7.84 7.28
N PHE A 47 -23.07 -8.44 6.59
CA PHE A 47 -23.19 -9.79 6.07
C PHE A 47 -21.94 -10.61 6.35
N LYS A 48 -22.13 -11.93 6.44
CA LYS A 48 -21.04 -12.86 6.73
C LYS A 48 -20.24 -13.16 5.47
N VAL A 49 -18.93 -13.21 5.59
CA VAL A 49 -18.00 -13.72 4.56
C VAL A 49 -17.22 -14.91 5.09
N ALA A 50 -16.72 -15.75 4.19
CA ALA A 50 -15.93 -16.92 4.49
C ALA A 50 -14.60 -16.87 3.75
N SER A 51 -13.52 -17.14 4.48
CA SER A 51 -12.22 -17.49 3.92
C SER A 51 -12.05 -19.00 4.03
N ILE A 52 -11.82 -19.66 2.90
CA ILE A 52 -11.72 -21.12 2.81
C ILE A 52 -10.25 -21.50 2.68
N GLU A 53 -9.67 -22.03 3.75
CA GLU A 53 -8.31 -22.59 3.74
C GLU A 53 -8.35 -24.02 3.19
N PHE A 54 -8.23 -24.13 1.86
CA PHE A 54 -8.39 -25.37 1.12
C PHE A 54 -7.08 -25.82 0.49
N SER A 55 -6.71 -27.07 0.71
CA SER A 55 -5.48 -27.67 0.20
C SER A 55 -5.79 -28.55 -1.03
N PRO A 56 -5.70 -28.03 -2.28
CA PRO A 56 -5.93 -28.83 -3.48
C PRO A 56 -4.89 -29.93 -3.62
N LYS A 57 -5.29 -31.07 -4.19
CA LYS A 57 -4.35 -32.13 -4.60
C LYS A 57 -3.81 -31.82 -5.99
N LEU A 58 -2.49 -31.79 -6.13
CA LEU A 58 -1.84 -31.57 -7.43
C LEU A 58 -2.38 -32.57 -8.47
N ASN A 59 -2.70 -32.09 -9.68
CA ASN A 59 -3.10 -32.92 -10.83
C ASN A 59 -4.46 -33.62 -10.71
N GLU A 60 -5.31 -33.21 -9.77
CA GLU A 60 -6.62 -33.83 -9.51
C GLU A 60 -7.77 -32.85 -9.78
N ARG A 61 -7.72 -32.14 -10.94
CA ARG A 61 -8.57 -30.97 -11.21
C ARG A 61 -10.04 -31.16 -10.85
N ASP A 62 -10.62 -32.21 -11.39
CA ASP A 62 -12.05 -32.46 -11.24
C ASP A 62 -12.41 -32.86 -9.81
N LYS A 63 -11.57 -33.65 -9.12
CA LYS A 63 -11.80 -34.00 -7.71
C LYS A 63 -11.65 -32.79 -6.79
N ASN A 64 -10.69 -31.90 -7.06
CA ASN A 64 -10.54 -30.66 -6.31
C ASN A 64 -11.75 -29.73 -6.49
N ILE A 65 -12.31 -29.65 -7.70
CA ILE A 65 -13.54 -28.89 -7.96
C ILE A 65 -14.72 -29.46 -7.15
N GLU A 66 -14.87 -30.79 -7.08
CA GLU A 66 -15.89 -31.43 -6.23
C GLU A 66 -15.66 -31.14 -4.74
N ALA A 67 -14.44 -31.36 -4.24
CA ALA A 67 -14.11 -31.13 -2.84
C ALA A 67 -14.31 -29.67 -2.44
N LEU A 68 -13.86 -28.72 -3.26
CA LEU A 68 -14.05 -27.29 -3.01
C LEU A 68 -15.53 -26.92 -3.04
N TYR A 69 -16.34 -27.51 -3.93
CA TYR A 69 -17.78 -27.31 -3.98
C TYR A 69 -18.45 -27.65 -2.64
N GLU A 70 -18.07 -28.76 -2.01
CA GLU A 70 -18.61 -29.16 -0.70
C GLU A 70 -18.26 -28.16 0.41
N GLN A 71 -17.03 -27.63 0.40
CA GLN A 71 -16.59 -26.64 1.39
C GLN A 71 -17.29 -25.29 1.20
N VAL A 72 -17.47 -24.86 -0.05
CA VAL A 72 -18.21 -23.63 -0.37
C VAL A 72 -19.68 -23.80 -0.01
N GLU A 73 -20.28 -24.96 -0.28
CA GLU A 73 -21.67 -25.23 0.14
C GLU A 73 -21.79 -25.17 1.66
N THR A 74 -20.80 -25.72 2.38
CA THR A 74 -20.73 -25.61 3.84
C THR A 74 -20.68 -24.15 4.28
N ALA A 75 -19.83 -23.32 3.67
CA ALA A 75 -19.75 -21.89 3.98
C ALA A 75 -21.09 -21.17 3.76
N PHE A 76 -21.78 -21.46 2.65
CA PHE A 76 -23.07 -20.86 2.34
C PHE A 76 -24.20 -21.35 3.25
N LYS A 77 -24.22 -22.63 3.64
CA LYS A 77 -25.14 -23.17 4.67
C LYS A 77 -24.97 -22.45 6.02
N HIS A 78 -23.75 -22.00 6.34
CA HIS A 78 -23.46 -21.18 7.52
C HIS A 78 -23.77 -19.68 7.33
N GLY A 79 -24.39 -19.30 6.21
CA GLY A 79 -24.88 -17.96 5.93
C GLY A 79 -23.84 -17.01 5.32
N ALA A 80 -22.68 -17.50 4.87
CA ALA A 80 -21.73 -16.66 4.14
C ALA A 80 -22.34 -16.19 2.81
N LYS A 81 -22.19 -14.89 2.51
CA LYS A 81 -22.61 -14.25 1.27
C LYS A 81 -21.49 -14.10 0.26
N LEU A 82 -20.24 -14.11 0.72
CA LEU A 82 -19.04 -14.21 -0.09
C LEU A 82 -18.15 -15.33 0.48
N ALA A 83 -17.69 -16.23 -0.37
CA ALA A 83 -16.62 -17.16 -0.07
C ALA A 83 -15.39 -16.84 -0.93
N VAL A 84 -14.19 -16.85 -0.33
CA VAL A 84 -12.93 -16.76 -1.07
C VAL A 84 -12.16 -18.05 -0.83
N ALA A 85 -11.69 -18.65 -1.91
CA ALA A 85 -10.88 -19.86 -1.91
C ALA A 85 -9.46 -19.56 -2.45
N PRO A 86 -8.49 -20.46 -2.23
CA PRO A 86 -7.08 -20.17 -2.50
C PRO A 86 -6.74 -20.03 -3.98
N GLU A 87 -5.53 -19.57 -4.22
CA GLU A 87 -4.91 -19.53 -5.54
C GLU A 87 -4.74 -20.96 -6.08
N MET A 88 -5.07 -21.16 -7.36
CA MET A 88 -4.95 -22.47 -8.03
C MET A 88 -5.66 -23.61 -7.27
N ALA A 89 -6.76 -23.28 -6.57
CA ALA A 89 -7.57 -24.20 -5.78
C ALA A 89 -8.20 -25.34 -6.59
N THR A 90 -8.23 -25.23 -7.92
CA THR A 90 -8.68 -26.33 -8.77
C THR A 90 -7.60 -27.34 -9.06
N THR A 91 -6.31 -27.02 -9.06
CA THR A 91 -5.29 -27.86 -9.72
C THR A 91 -4.14 -28.30 -8.82
N GLY A 92 -3.88 -27.58 -7.73
CA GLY A 92 -2.51 -27.50 -7.18
C GLY A 92 -1.70 -26.47 -7.95
N TYR A 93 -0.48 -26.18 -7.47
CA TYR A 93 0.27 -24.98 -7.83
C TYR A 93 1.56 -25.27 -8.60
N TYR A 94 2.29 -26.30 -8.21
CA TYR A 94 3.66 -26.56 -8.64
C TYR A 94 3.71 -27.32 -9.98
N TYR A 95 3.77 -26.59 -11.08
CA TYR A 95 3.91 -27.15 -12.43
C TYR A 95 5.27 -26.81 -13.04
N LYS A 96 5.91 -27.80 -13.67
CA LYS A 96 7.23 -27.63 -14.30
C LYS A 96 7.17 -26.74 -15.54
N ASP A 97 6.15 -26.93 -16.38
CA ASP A 97 6.05 -26.28 -17.69
C ASP A 97 4.61 -26.31 -18.22
N ARG A 98 4.41 -25.71 -19.39
CA ARG A 98 3.11 -25.63 -20.08
C ARG A 98 2.53 -27.01 -20.43
N GLU A 99 3.35 -28.03 -20.74
CA GLU A 99 2.84 -29.36 -21.08
C GLU A 99 2.37 -30.11 -19.82
N ALA A 100 3.06 -29.94 -18.69
CA ALA A 100 2.65 -30.54 -17.42
C ALA A 100 1.28 -30.05 -16.93
N ILE A 101 0.95 -28.76 -17.10
CA ILE A 101 -0.34 -28.20 -16.65
C ILE A 101 -1.48 -28.38 -17.65
N LYS A 102 -1.17 -28.59 -18.94
CA LYS A 102 -2.13 -28.65 -20.05
C LYS A 102 -3.35 -29.57 -19.83
N PRO A 103 -3.28 -30.73 -19.16
CA PRO A 103 -4.47 -31.55 -18.86
C PRO A 103 -5.43 -30.91 -17.85
N TYR A 104 -4.95 -29.93 -17.07
CA TYR A 104 -5.61 -29.40 -15.88
C TYR A 104 -6.08 -27.95 -16.02
N VAL A 105 -5.83 -27.29 -17.15
CA VAL A 105 -6.39 -25.96 -17.45
C VAL A 105 -7.89 -26.05 -17.78
N ASP A 106 -8.62 -24.96 -17.55
CA ASP A 106 -10.04 -24.82 -17.90
C ASP A 106 -10.31 -23.40 -18.43
N THR A 107 -11.40 -23.20 -19.18
CA THR A 107 -11.76 -21.88 -19.68
C THR A 107 -12.44 -21.04 -18.59
N ILE A 108 -12.41 -19.71 -18.71
CA ILE A 108 -13.21 -18.82 -17.86
C ILE A 108 -14.08 -17.92 -18.74
N PRO A 109 -15.41 -18.12 -18.76
CA PRO A 109 -16.17 -19.17 -18.04
C PRO A 109 -15.90 -20.59 -18.60
N GLY A 110 -16.11 -21.62 -17.78
CA GLY A 110 -15.83 -23.01 -18.11
C GLY A 110 -16.40 -23.99 -17.08
N LYS A 111 -15.82 -25.19 -16.98
CA LYS A 111 -16.32 -26.29 -16.15
C LYS A 111 -16.45 -25.88 -14.68
N ALA A 112 -15.40 -25.29 -14.10
CA ALA A 112 -15.40 -24.88 -12.71
C ALA A 112 -16.44 -23.78 -12.44
N THR A 113 -16.45 -22.70 -13.23
CA THR A 113 -17.41 -21.59 -13.04
C THR A 113 -18.86 -22.03 -13.21
N ASN A 114 -19.14 -22.93 -14.17
CA ASN A 114 -20.49 -23.45 -14.39
C ASN A 114 -20.99 -24.30 -13.22
N LYS A 115 -20.10 -25.04 -12.57
CA LYS A 115 -20.45 -25.80 -11.37
C LYS A 115 -20.78 -24.86 -10.20
N PHE A 116 -19.92 -23.88 -9.94
CA PHE A 116 -20.16 -22.90 -8.87
C PHE A 116 -21.34 -21.97 -9.15
N ALA A 117 -21.72 -21.73 -10.41
CA ALA A 117 -22.90 -20.96 -10.77
C ALA A 117 -24.20 -21.57 -10.23
N LYS A 118 -24.29 -22.92 -10.21
CA LYS A 118 -25.44 -23.63 -9.62
C LYS A 118 -25.54 -23.39 -8.12
N LEU A 119 -24.38 -23.39 -7.44
CA LEU A 119 -24.29 -23.24 -6.00
C LEU A 119 -24.57 -21.81 -5.55
N THR A 120 -23.93 -20.84 -6.19
CA THR A 120 -24.13 -19.40 -5.93
C THR A 120 -25.57 -18.96 -6.17
N LYS A 121 -26.24 -19.50 -7.20
CA LYS A 121 -27.67 -19.32 -7.42
C LYS A 121 -28.54 -19.89 -6.29
N LYS A 122 -28.26 -21.12 -5.83
CA LYS A 122 -29.01 -21.79 -4.75
C LYS A 122 -29.00 -21.01 -3.43
N TYR A 123 -27.86 -20.40 -3.08
CA TYR A 123 -27.69 -19.71 -1.79
C TYR A 123 -27.76 -18.18 -1.88
N HIS A 124 -27.92 -17.63 -3.09
CA HIS A 124 -27.85 -16.20 -3.37
C HIS A 124 -26.59 -15.57 -2.76
N ALA A 125 -25.44 -16.08 -3.19
CA ALA A 125 -24.11 -15.77 -2.66
C ALA A 125 -23.06 -15.72 -3.79
N TYR A 126 -21.85 -15.28 -3.46
CA TYR A 126 -20.72 -15.12 -4.38
C TYR A 126 -19.53 -15.98 -3.97
N ILE A 127 -18.74 -16.42 -4.94
CA ILE A 127 -17.45 -17.09 -4.71
C ILE A 127 -16.36 -16.48 -5.58
N VAL A 128 -15.17 -16.29 -4.99
CA VAL A 128 -13.90 -16.08 -5.70
C VAL A 128 -13.01 -17.30 -5.48
N PHE A 129 -12.44 -17.86 -6.55
CA PHE A 129 -11.52 -18.99 -6.47
C PHE A 129 -10.46 -18.93 -7.58
N GLY A 130 -9.23 -19.36 -7.25
CA GLY A 130 -8.12 -19.42 -8.20
C GLY A 130 -8.11 -20.70 -9.05
N MET A 131 -7.69 -20.59 -10.30
CA MET A 131 -7.59 -21.68 -11.27
C MET A 131 -6.63 -21.35 -12.42
N ALA A 132 -6.13 -22.39 -13.10
CA ALA A 132 -5.38 -22.23 -14.34
C ALA A 132 -6.36 -21.99 -15.51
N GLU A 133 -6.36 -20.77 -16.04
CA GLU A 133 -7.17 -20.40 -17.19
C GLU A 133 -6.47 -20.81 -18.49
N LYS A 134 -7.25 -21.34 -19.44
CA LYS A 134 -6.91 -21.40 -20.86
C LYS A 134 -7.76 -20.41 -21.66
N GLU A 135 -7.14 -19.47 -22.35
CA GLU A 135 -7.85 -18.60 -23.29
C GLU A 135 -8.19 -19.38 -24.58
N PRO A 136 -9.47 -19.49 -24.98
CA PRO A 136 -9.85 -20.29 -26.15
C PRO A 136 -9.26 -19.80 -27.48
N LYS A 137 -9.11 -18.47 -27.63
CA LYS A 137 -8.73 -17.86 -28.92
C LYS A 137 -7.23 -17.99 -29.21
N THR A 138 -6.40 -17.80 -28.19
CA THR A 138 -4.94 -17.74 -28.33
C THR A 138 -4.25 -19.01 -27.83
N ASN A 139 -4.97 -19.86 -27.07
CA ASN A 139 -4.42 -21.03 -26.38
C ASN A 139 -3.37 -20.66 -25.30
N ILE A 140 -3.33 -19.40 -24.87
CA ILE A 140 -2.46 -18.91 -23.78
C ILE A 140 -3.04 -19.34 -22.43
N TYR A 141 -2.15 -19.68 -21.49
CA TYR A 141 -2.53 -20.04 -20.13
C TYR A 141 -2.22 -18.91 -19.16
N TYR A 142 -3.04 -18.77 -18.12
CA TYR A 142 -2.88 -17.74 -17.09
C TYR A 142 -3.15 -18.34 -15.71
N ASN A 143 -2.42 -17.89 -14.69
CA ASN A 143 -2.92 -17.99 -13.33
C ASN A 143 -4.03 -16.95 -13.17
N ALA A 144 -5.26 -17.40 -12.94
CA ALA A 144 -6.43 -16.57 -12.89
C ALA A 144 -7.29 -16.85 -11.67
N SER A 145 -8.21 -15.94 -11.38
CA SER A 145 -9.29 -16.13 -10.42
C SER A 145 -10.61 -15.72 -11.03
N ALA A 146 -11.64 -16.52 -10.81
CA ALA A 146 -12.99 -16.25 -11.28
C ALA A 146 -13.88 -15.74 -10.14
N LEU A 147 -14.74 -14.78 -10.45
CA LEU A 147 -15.86 -14.35 -9.61
C LEU A 147 -17.16 -14.90 -10.20
N VAL A 148 -17.90 -15.65 -9.38
CA VAL A 148 -19.21 -16.22 -9.73
C VAL A 148 -20.22 -15.76 -8.69
N GLY A 149 -21.39 -15.33 -9.14
CA GLY A 149 -22.48 -14.81 -8.30
C GLY A 149 -23.82 -15.47 -8.60
N PRO A 150 -24.92 -15.00 -7.99
CA PRO A 150 -26.24 -15.63 -8.09
C PRO A 150 -26.78 -15.78 -9.52
N ASN A 151 -26.33 -14.88 -10.43
CA ASN A 151 -26.71 -14.87 -11.84
C ASN A 151 -25.71 -15.60 -12.75
N GLY A 152 -24.72 -16.30 -12.17
CA GLY A 152 -23.67 -17.01 -12.90
C GLY A 152 -22.32 -16.28 -12.89
N TYR A 153 -21.54 -16.44 -13.95
CA TYR A 153 -20.22 -15.83 -14.09
C TYR A 153 -20.31 -14.29 -14.07
N VAL A 154 -19.49 -13.64 -13.23
CA VAL A 154 -19.46 -12.18 -13.09
C VAL A 154 -18.22 -11.60 -13.77
N GLY A 155 -17.06 -12.23 -13.59
CA GLY A 155 -15.80 -11.70 -14.10
C GLY A 155 -14.59 -12.53 -13.69
N LYS A 156 -13.41 -12.13 -14.17
CA LYS A 156 -12.14 -12.78 -13.86
C LYS A 156 -11.02 -11.77 -13.70
N TYR A 157 -9.98 -12.19 -13.01
CA TYR A 157 -8.71 -11.49 -12.91
C TYR A 157 -7.60 -12.46 -13.28
N ARG A 158 -6.60 -11.99 -14.04
CA ARG A 158 -5.38 -12.73 -14.39
C ARG A 158 -4.23 -12.10 -13.62
N LYS A 159 -3.47 -12.91 -12.89
CA LYS A 159 -2.42 -12.47 -11.97
C LYS A 159 -1.42 -11.55 -12.68
N THR A 160 -1.25 -10.32 -12.16
CA THR A 160 -0.41 -9.31 -12.81
C THR A 160 1.06 -9.59 -12.58
N HIS A 161 1.43 -9.93 -11.34
CA HIS A 161 2.81 -10.22 -10.95
C HIS A 161 2.94 -11.70 -10.66
N GLN A 162 3.72 -12.41 -11.46
CA GLN A 162 3.90 -13.86 -11.33
C GLN A 162 4.90 -14.19 -10.22
N TRP A 163 4.74 -15.38 -9.66
CA TRP A 163 5.75 -16.04 -8.85
C TRP A 163 6.53 -17.03 -9.73
N GLU A 164 7.78 -17.31 -9.36
CA GLU A 164 8.74 -18.10 -10.15
C GLU A 164 8.14 -19.36 -10.77
N THR A 165 7.32 -20.11 -10.04
CA THR A 165 6.74 -21.36 -10.55
C THR A 165 5.77 -21.16 -11.73
N GLU A 166 5.14 -19.99 -11.82
CA GLU A 166 4.18 -19.65 -12.88
C GLU A 166 4.84 -19.16 -14.15
N GLU A 167 6.05 -18.59 -14.03
CA GLU A 167 6.80 -18.03 -15.16
C GLU A 167 7.13 -19.10 -16.22
N HIS A 168 7.07 -20.39 -15.84
CA HIS A 168 7.33 -21.52 -16.72
C HIS A 168 6.11 -22.01 -17.52
N TRP A 169 4.90 -21.59 -17.17
CA TRP A 169 3.67 -22.10 -17.81
C TRP A 169 2.57 -21.08 -18.08
N ALA A 170 2.57 -19.94 -17.40
CA ALA A 170 1.56 -18.88 -17.50
C ALA A 170 2.10 -17.62 -18.19
N ALA A 171 1.24 -16.90 -18.91
CA ALA A 171 1.49 -15.52 -19.30
C ALA A 171 1.09 -14.55 -18.19
N TRP A 172 1.70 -13.36 -18.20
CA TRP A 172 1.37 -12.30 -17.24
C TRP A 172 -0.03 -11.78 -17.52
N GLY A 173 -0.72 -11.34 -16.48
CA GLY A 173 -2.09 -10.84 -16.58
C GLY A 173 -2.20 -9.62 -17.50
N ASP A 174 -3.29 -9.58 -18.26
CA ASP A 174 -3.53 -8.60 -19.33
C ASP A 174 -4.83 -7.82 -19.19
N LEU A 175 -5.48 -7.90 -18.03
CA LEU A 175 -6.79 -7.28 -17.76
C LEU A 175 -6.70 -6.04 -16.86
N GLY A 176 -5.50 -5.63 -16.46
CA GLY A 176 -5.33 -4.69 -15.35
C GLY A 176 -5.97 -5.22 -14.07
N VAL A 177 -6.56 -4.34 -13.25
CA VAL A 177 -7.29 -4.72 -12.01
C VAL A 177 -8.77 -4.33 -12.14
N PRO A 178 -9.64 -5.22 -12.67
CA PRO A 178 -11.06 -4.94 -12.80
C PRO A 178 -11.77 -4.84 -11.45
N VAL A 179 -12.82 -4.01 -11.39
CA VAL A 179 -13.72 -3.91 -10.23
C VAL A 179 -15.14 -4.30 -10.65
N PHE A 180 -15.68 -5.31 -9.97
CA PHE A 180 -16.98 -5.90 -10.26
C PHE A 180 -18.04 -5.35 -9.31
N LYS A 181 -19.12 -4.77 -9.87
CA LYS A 181 -20.27 -4.31 -9.08
C LYS A 181 -21.14 -5.51 -8.73
N THR A 182 -21.44 -5.68 -7.45
CA THR A 182 -22.31 -6.75 -6.94
C THR A 182 -23.29 -6.20 -5.91
N GLU A 183 -24.23 -7.03 -5.47
CA GLU A 183 -25.13 -6.70 -4.35
C GLU A 183 -24.39 -6.54 -3.01
N LEU A 184 -23.16 -7.05 -2.90
CA LEU A 184 -22.32 -6.94 -1.70
C LEU A 184 -21.43 -5.70 -1.71
N GLY A 185 -21.47 -4.88 -2.76
CA GLY A 185 -20.52 -3.80 -3.00
C GLY A 185 -19.60 -4.09 -4.19
N LYS A 186 -18.55 -3.28 -4.33
CA LYS A 186 -17.56 -3.38 -5.42
C LYS A 186 -16.43 -4.34 -5.03
N LEU A 187 -16.28 -5.46 -5.74
CA LEU A 187 -15.22 -6.43 -5.49
C LEU A 187 -14.08 -6.27 -6.48
N ALA A 188 -12.85 -6.36 -5.99
CA ALA A 188 -11.64 -6.57 -6.78
C ALA A 188 -10.98 -7.89 -6.39
N ILE A 189 -10.04 -8.34 -7.22
CA ILE A 189 -9.23 -9.54 -6.95
C ILE A 189 -7.76 -9.20 -7.17
N ASN A 190 -6.91 -9.55 -6.21
CA ASN A 190 -5.46 -9.64 -6.39
C ASN A 190 -5.03 -11.04 -5.96
N ILE A 191 -3.94 -11.57 -6.53
CA ILE A 191 -3.51 -12.95 -6.28
C ILE A 191 -2.08 -12.94 -5.77
N CYS A 192 -1.86 -13.50 -4.58
CA CYS A 192 -0.54 -13.80 -3.98
C CYS A 192 0.54 -12.71 -4.21
N MET A 193 1.44 -12.94 -5.17
CA MET A 193 2.59 -12.06 -5.45
C MET A 193 2.20 -10.63 -5.83
N ASP A 194 0.96 -10.40 -6.31
CA ASP A 194 0.44 -9.04 -6.51
C ASP A 194 0.58 -8.17 -5.26
N ASN A 195 0.51 -8.76 -4.06
CA ASN A 195 0.61 -8.03 -2.80
C ASN A 195 2.01 -7.47 -2.52
N ALA A 196 3.06 -7.97 -3.16
CA ALA A 196 4.40 -7.39 -3.04
C ALA A 196 4.47 -5.97 -3.63
N TYR A 197 3.49 -5.59 -4.46
CA TYR A 197 3.40 -4.31 -5.15
C TYR A 197 2.24 -3.51 -4.57
N SER A 198 2.52 -2.32 -4.05
CA SER A 198 1.46 -1.45 -3.53
C SER A 198 0.51 -1.00 -4.66
N GLU A 199 1.01 -0.98 -5.90
CA GLU A 199 0.30 -0.52 -7.09
C GLU A 199 -0.94 -1.35 -7.41
N THR A 200 -0.92 -2.68 -7.23
CA THR A 200 -2.06 -3.55 -7.59
C THR A 200 -3.28 -3.31 -6.71
N ALA A 201 -3.05 -3.28 -5.40
CA ALA A 201 -4.06 -2.95 -4.41
C ALA A 201 -4.55 -1.51 -4.59
N ARG A 202 -3.64 -0.59 -4.93
CA ARG A 202 -4.00 0.80 -5.21
C ARG A 202 -4.88 0.93 -6.45
N LEU A 203 -4.61 0.19 -7.53
CA LEU A 203 -5.44 0.17 -8.74
C LEU A 203 -6.89 -0.25 -8.43
N ALA A 204 -7.08 -1.27 -7.58
CA ALA A 204 -8.41 -1.65 -7.10
C ALA A 204 -9.09 -0.50 -6.32
N ALA A 205 -8.35 0.16 -5.44
CA ALA A 205 -8.86 1.22 -4.58
C ALA A 205 -9.30 2.47 -5.36
N VAL A 206 -8.49 2.92 -6.33
CA VAL A 206 -8.83 4.09 -7.18
C VAL A 206 -9.98 3.78 -8.14
N ALA A 207 -10.15 2.51 -8.52
CA ALA A 207 -11.33 2.03 -9.23
C ALA A 207 -12.56 1.87 -8.31
N GLY A 208 -12.40 2.11 -7.00
CA GLY A 208 -13.46 2.24 -6.02
C GLY A 208 -13.84 0.95 -5.28
N ALA A 209 -13.00 -0.09 -5.29
CA ALA A 209 -13.26 -1.36 -4.61
C ALA A 209 -13.59 -1.18 -3.11
N ASP A 210 -14.58 -1.93 -2.64
CA ASP A 210 -15.03 -2.00 -1.25
C ASP A 210 -14.47 -3.24 -0.54
N ILE A 211 -14.25 -4.31 -1.31
CA ILE A 211 -13.72 -5.60 -0.85
C ILE A 211 -12.66 -6.07 -1.85
N LEU A 212 -11.50 -6.49 -1.35
CA LEU A 212 -10.49 -7.21 -2.10
C LEU A 212 -10.53 -8.69 -1.72
N ALA A 213 -10.88 -9.55 -2.67
CA ALA A 213 -10.67 -10.98 -2.52
C ALA A 213 -9.21 -11.31 -2.84
N PHE A 214 -8.57 -12.10 -1.98
CA PHE A 214 -7.15 -12.41 -2.09
C PHE A 214 -6.87 -13.91 -2.02
N PRO A 215 -7.02 -14.64 -3.14
CA PRO A 215 -6.53 -16.01 -3.27
C PRO A 215 -5.00 -16.03 -3.22
N THR A 216 -4.40 -16.93 -2.44
CA THR A 216 -2.94 -17.00 -2.32
C THR A 216 -2.42 -18.41 -2.03
N ASN A 217 -1.17 -18.67 -2.43
CA ASN A 217 -0.34 -19.77 -1.95
C ASN A 217 0.94 -19.18 -1.31
N SER A 218 0.88 -18.82 -0.02
CA SER A 218 1.96 -18.08 0.64
C SER A 218 2.62 -18.85 1.77
N SER A 219 3.93 -18.65 1.88
CA SER A 219 4.78 -19.05 3.00
C SER A 219 4.90 -17.98 4.11
N ALA A 220 4.35 -16.77 3.93
CA ALA A 220 4.08 -15.73 4.96
C ALA A 220 3.91 -14.34 4.33
N GLN A 221 4.82 -13.94 3.46
CA GLN A 221 4.98 -12.54 3.03
C GLN A 221 3.72 -11.94 2.41
N ALA A 222 3.05 -12.70 1.54
CA ALA A 222 1.84 -12.22 0.90
C ALA A 222 0.70 -12.02 1.91
N ILE A 223 0.66 -12.74 3.03
CA ILE A 223 -0.33 -12.54 4.09
C ILE A 223 0.06 -11.37 5.00
N ALA A 224 1.34 -11.27 5.35
CA ALA A 224 1.82 -10.30 6.32
C ALA A 224 1.66 -8.83 5.87
N ALA A 225 1.65 -8.56 4.57
CA ALA A 225 1.46 -7.20 4.04
C ALA A 225 -0.03 -6.80 3.84
N LEU A 226 -0.98 -7.74 3.93
CA LEU A 226 -2.41 -7.45 3.79
C LEU A 226 -2.97 -6.41 4.78
N PRO A 227 -2.59 -6.37 6.08
CA PRO A 227 -3.05 -5.30 6.97
C PRO A 227 -2.67 -3.92 6.45
N ALA A 228 -1.44 -3.77 5.92
CA ALA A 228 -1.01 -2.50 5.31
C ALA A 228 -1.84 -2.18 4.06
N ARG A 229 -2.10 -3.16 3.18
CA ARG A 229 -2.96 -2.91 1.99
C ARG A 229 -4.36 -2.49 2.36
N ALA A 230 -4.96 -3.11 3.38
CA ALA A 230 -6.27 -2.71 3.85
C ALA A 230 -6.25 -1.26 4.36
N MET A 231 -5.26 -0.90 5.20
CA MET A 231 -5.08 0.46 5.73
C MET A 231 -4.84 1.50 4.63
N GLN A 232 -3.96 1.21 3.68
CA GLN A 232 -3.58 2.15 2.61
C GLN A 232 -4.75 2.46 1.68
N ASN A 233 -5.68 1.51 1.51
CA ASN A 233 -6.71 1.55 0.47
C ASN A 233 -8.15 1.68 1.00
N GLY A 234 -8.39 1.42 2.28
CA GLY A 234 -9.70 1.58 2.91
C GLY A 234 -10.75 0.58 2.43
N PHE A 235 -10.35 -0.67 2.12
CA PHE A 235 -11.27 -1.75 1.80
C PHE A 235 -11.12 -2.94 2.77
N TYR A 236 -12.15 -3.78 2.83
CA TYR A 236 -12.02 -5.09 3.47
C TYR A 236 -11.15 -6.02 2.62
N ILE A 237 -10.41 -6.93 3.24
CA ILE A 237 -9.71 -8.02 2.54
C ILE A 237 -10.22 -9.36 3.05
N VAL A 238 -10.57 -10.26 2.15
CA VAL A 238 -10.87 -11.67 2.46
C VAL A 238 -9.80 -12.52 1.77
N SER A 239 -8.85 -13.04 2.54
CA SER A 239 -7.68 -13.76 2.03
C SER A 239 -7.70 -15.23 2.38
N ALA A 240 -7.60 -16.09 1.36
CA ALA A 240 -7.61 -17.54 1.50
C ALA A 240 -6.29 -18.12 1.03
N ASN A 241 -5.58 -18.77 1.94
CA ASN A 241 -4.34 -19.50 1.70
C ASN A 241 -4.59 -21.01 1.83
N ARG A 242 -3.53 -21.80 1.72
CA ARG A 242 -3.53 -23.24 2.04
C ARG A 242 -2.50 -23.55 3.12
N SER A 243 -2.67 -24.67 3.80
CA SER A 243 -1.95 -25.05 5.03
C SER A 243 -1.24 -26.40 4.88
N ASN A 244 -0.58 -26.60 3.74
CA ASN A 244 0.10 -27.86 3.41
C ASN A 244 1.38 -27.61 2.60
N THR A 245 2.14 -28.67 2.42
CA THR A 245 3.35 -28.70 1.60
C THR A 245 3.05 -29.36 0.25
N GLU A 246 3.54 -28.75 -0.83
CA GLU A 246 3.44 -29.29 -2.19
C GLU A 246 4.82 -29.19 -2.85
N ASN A 247 5.40 -30.34 -3.22
CA ASN A 247 6.75 -30.43 -3.81
C ASN A 247 7.84 -29.65 -3.03
N GLY A 248 7.77 -29.70 -1.70
CA GLY A 248 8.73 -29.02 -0.81
C GLY A 248 8.44 -27.54 -0.54
N PHE A 249 7.46 -26.94 -1.22
CA PHE A 249 6.99 -25.60 -0.91
C PHE A 249 5.91 -25.67 0.18
N HIS A 250 6.18 -25.10 1.35
CA HIS A 250 5.28 -25.13 2.51
C HIS A 250 4.46 -23.85 2.60
N MET A 251 3.13 -23.99 2.56
CA MET A 251 2.19 -22.89 2.71
C MET A 251 1.63 -22.89 4.13
N ILE A 252 1.65 -21.72 4.77
CA ILE A 252 1.54 -21.62 6.24
C ILE A 252 0.11 -21.53 6.78
N GLY A 253 -0.91 -21.67 5.93
CA GLY A 253 -2.29 -21.34 6.29
C GLY A 253 -2.42 -19.85 6.61
N ALA A 254 -2.87 -19.52 7.83
CA ALA A 254 -3.09 -18.14 8.29
C ALA A 254 -4.05 -17.34 7.39
N SER A 255 -5.01 -18.03 6.74
CA SER A 255 -6.09 -17.37 6.01
C SER A 255 -6.84 -16.39 6.90
N ALA A 256 -7.01 -15.16 6.46
CA ALA A 256 -7.50 -14.08 7.32
C ALA A 256 -8.53 -13.17 6.66
N ILE A 257 -9.28 -12.45 7.48
CA ILE A 257 -10.21 -11.40 7.06
C ILE A 257 -9.83 -10.10 7.76
N TRP A 258 -9.69 -9.03 7.00
CA TRP A 258 -9.19 -7.73 7.47
C TRP A 258 -10.23 -6.63 7.26
N SER A 259 -10.36 -5.75 8.25
CA SER A 259 -11.16 -4.53 8.13
C SER A 259 -10.44 -3.44 7.32
N PRO A 260 -11.15 -2.38 6.87
CA PRO A 260 -10.54 -1.23 6.20
C PRO A 260 -9.46 -0.48 6.98
N THR A 261 -9.38 -0.69 8.30
CA THR A 261 -8.34 -0.11 9.16
C THR A 261 -7.16 -1.08 9.38
N GLY A 262 -7.14 -2.22 8.68
CA GLY A 262 -6.12 -3.25 8.83
C GLY A 262 -6.23 -4.09 10.11
N LYS A 263 -7.28 -3.90 10.92
CA LYS A 263 -7.56 -4.80 12.04
C LYS A 263 -7.96 -6.18 11.54
N LYS A 264 -7.38 -7.23 12.13
CA LYS A 264 -7.74 -8.63 11.87
C LYS A 264 -9.10 -8.94 12.49
N LEU A 265 -10.04 -9.39 11.66
CA LEU A 265 -11.40 -9.77 12.09
C LEU A 265 -11.51 -11.25 12.41
N ALA A 266 -10.77 -12.08 11.66
CA ALA A 266 -10.66 -13.51 11.90
C ALA A 266 -9.39 -14.06 11.23
N GLU A 267 -8.85 -15.15 11.76
CA GLU A 267 -7.64 -15.83 11.25
C GLU A 267 -7.81 -17.34 11.41
N ALA A 268 -7.39 -18.11 10.40
CA ALA A 268 -7.16 -19.55 10.52
C ALA A 268 -5.84 -19.82 11.27
N PRO A 269 -5.62 -21.06 11.77
CA PRO A 269 -4.35 -21.42 12.39
C PRO A 269 -3.14 -21.14 11.48
N LEU A 270 -2.04 -20.69 12.11
CA LEU A 270 -0.74 -20.59 11.47
C LEU A 270 -0.02 -21.93 11.61
N ILE A 271 0.36 -22.52 10.48
CA ILE A 271 1.14 -23.76 10.40
C ILE A 271 2.54 -23.37 9.93
N THR A 272 3.55 -23.48 10.79
CA THR A 272 4.91 -23.01 10.45
C THR A 272 5.84 -24.12 9.96
N LYS A 273 5.40 -25.38 10.05
CA LYS A 273 6.23 -26.54 9.79
C LYS A 273 5.52 -27.57 8.91
N PRO A 274 6.22 -28.20 7.96
CA PRO A 274 5.65 -29.25 7.10
C PRO A 274 5.04 -30.43 7.86
N GLU A 275 5.62 -30.83 9.00
CA GLU A 275 5.10 -31.95 9.80
C GLU A 275 3.70 -31.67 10.40
N ASP A 276 3.30 -30.40 10.48
CA ASP A 276 2.02 -29.96 11.03
C ASP A 276 0.98 -29.68 9.93
N ASP A 277 1.26 -30.07 8.68
CA ASP A 277 0.39 -29.88 7.52
C ASP A 277 -1.06 -30.35 7.78
N VAL A 278 -2.02 -29.50 7.43
CA VAL A 278 -3.44 -29.78 7.64
C VAL A 278 -4.12 -30.08 6.29
N SER A 279 -4.63 -31.31 6.17
CA SER A 279 -5.38 -31.76 4.98
C SER A 279 -6.86 -31.38 5.02
N LYS A 280 -7.42 -31.22 6.21
CA LYS A 280 -8.83 -30.83 6.41
C LYS A 280 -8.99 -29.33 6.17
N THR A 281 -9.99 -28.96 5.38
CA THR A 281 -10.31 -27.56 5.14
C THR A 281 -10.73 -26.84 6.42
N THR A 282 -10.16 -25.66 6.64
CA THR A 282 -10.60 -24.71 7.67
C THR A 282 -11.42 -23.61 7.02
N ILE A 283 -12.60 -23.29 7.56
CA ILE A 283 -13.43 -22.18 7.09
C ILE A 283 -13.52 -21.13 8.18
N THR A 284 -12.95 -19.97 7.91
CA THR A 284 -12.91 -18.83 8.83
C THR A 284 -13.95 -17.80 8.41
N TYR A 285 -14.81 -17.36 9.34
CA TYR A 285 -15.90 -16.42 9.06
C TYR A 285 -15.68 -15.08 9.76
N ALA A 286 -16.12 -14.00 9.13
CA ALA A 286 -16.28 -12.70 9.76
C ALA A 286 -17.48 -11.95 9.20
N SER A 287 -17.86 -10.84 9.84
CA SER A 287 -18.89 -9.93 9.34
C SER A 287 -18.24 -8.74 8.63
N ILE A 288 -18.74 -8.40 7.44
CA ILE A 288 -18.43 -7.15 6.75
C ILE A 288 -19.62 -6.21 6.96
N ASP A 289 -19.33 -4.97 7.35
CA ASP A 289 -20.32 -3.91 7.48
C ASP A 289 -20.16 -2.90 6.33
N PRO A 290 -21.10 -2.87 5.36
CA PRO A 290 -21.09 -1.89 4.29
C PRO A 290 -21.05 -0.43 4.73
N LYS A 291 -21.44 -0.11 5.97
CA LYS A 291 -21.28 1.26 6.52
C LYS A 291 -19.82 1.69 6.57
N GLN A 292 -18.88 0.75 6.64
CA GLN A 292 -17.44 1.03 6.61
C GLN A 292 -16.87 1.16 5.18
N TYR A 293 -17.67 1.01 4.12
CA TYR A 293 -17.18 1.26 2.75
C TYR A 293 -16.83 2.73 2.52
N ASP A 294 -17.45 3.65 3.26
CA ASP A 294 -17.01 5.03 3.36
C ASP A 294 -16.29 5.26 4.69
N ASN A 295 -14.96 5.29 4.65
CA ASN A 295 -14.09 5.44 5.81
C ASN A 295 -12.97 6.45 5.52
N GLU A 296 -12.24 6.85 6.55
CA GLU A 296 -11.16 7.86 6.42
C GLU A 296 -10.05 7.43 5.45
N ASN A 297 -9.65 6.15 5.46
CA ASN A 297 -8.61 5.65 4.56
C ASN A 297 -9.04 5.75 3.08
N LYS A 298 -10.31 5.44 2.79
CA LYS A 298 -10.86 5.58 1.44
C LYS A 298 -11.03 7.05 1.03
N ARG A 299 -11.40 7.94 1.96
CA ARG A 299 -11.46 9.39 1.70
C ARG A 299 -10.08 9.98 1.42
N ARG A 300 -9.03 9.49 2.09
CA ARG A 300 -7.62 9.89 1.88
C ARG A 300 -7.12 9.62 0.46
N LEU A 301 -7.73 8.68 -0.28
CA LEU A 301 -7.43 8.46 -1.70
C LEU A 301 -7.63 9.73 -2.55
N LYS A 302 -8.54 10.62 -2.14
CA LYS A 302 -8.78 11.91 -2.83
C LYS A 302 -7.67 12.93 -2.58
N GLU A 303 -6.81 12.69 -1.60
CA GLU A 303 -5.67 13.54 -1.26
C GLU A 303 -4.40 13.13 -2.00
N ARG A 304 -4.44 12.04 -2.79
CA ARG A 304 -3.35 11.66 -3.67
C ARG A 304 -2.97 12.82 -4.59
N ARG A 305 -1.71 12.81 -5.03
CA ARG A 305 -1.17 13.77 -6.00
C ARG A 305 -0.64 13.03 -7.23
N PRO A 306 -1.54 12.58 -8.13
CA PRO A 306 -1.17 11.74 -9.27
C PRO A 306 -0.14 12.38 -10.21
N GLU A 307 -0.07 13.70 -10.24
CA GLU A 307 0.92 14.50 -10.97
C GLU A 307 2.35 14.38 -10.42
N LEU A 308 2.58 13.61 -9.36
CA LEU A 308 3.91 13.29 -8.83
C LEU A 308 4.34 11.84 -9.12
N TYR A 309 3.47 11.03 -9.74
CA TYR A 309 3.65 9.58 -9.84
C TYR A 309 4.02 9.09 -11.24
N GLN A 310 4.42 9.97 -12.15
CA GLN A 310 4.74 9.64 -13.55
C GLN A 310 5.85 8.60 -13.66
N ASP A 311 6.83 8.64 -12.75
CA ASP A 311 7.93 7.66 -12.70
C ASP A 311 7.44 6.23 -12.49
N LEU A 312 6.25 6.03 -11.91
CA LEU A 312 5.66 4.70 -11.80
C LEU A 312 5.39 4.06 -13.17
N MET A 313 5.29 4.85 -14.25
CA MET A 313 5.10 4.36 -15.62
C MET A 313 6.41 3.94 -16.30
N LEU A 314 7.56 4.24 -15.71
CA LEU A 314 8.84 3.91 -16.30
C LEU A 314 9.08 2.40 -16.21
N HIS A 315 9.42 1.81 -17.35
CA HIS A 315 10.06 0.51 -17.38
C HIS A 315 11.57 0.72 -17.23
N VAL A 316 12.10 0.31 -16.09
CA VAL A 316 13.54 0.33 -15.81
C VAL A 316 14.10 -1.03 -16.23
N ALA A 317 15.02 -1.03 -17.19
CA ALA A 317 15.59 -2.25 -17.73
C ALA A 317 16.60 -2.90 -16.76
N PRO A 318 16.87 -4.21 -16.88
CA PRO A 318 17.84 -4.89 -16.03
C PRO A 318 19.29 -4.35 -16.10
N TRP A 319 19.67 -3.65 -17.17
CA TRP A 319 20.97 -2.99 -17.34
C TRP A 319 20.98 -1.52 -16.87
N ASP A 320 20.26 -1.24 -15.80
CA ASP A 320 20.12 0.10 -15.23
C ASP A 320 21.43 0.58 -14.57
N TYR A 321 22.11 1.51 -15.25
CA TYR A 321 23.34 2.13 -14.75
C TYR A 321 23.14 3.06 -13.54
N THR A 322 21.89 3.38 -13.21
CA THR A 322 21.58 4.21 -12.04
C THR A 322 21.50 3.40 -10.76
N ALA A 323 21.43 2.06 -10.82
CA ALA A 323 21.39 1.21 -9.64
C ALA A 323 22.71 1.25 -8.86
N SER A 324 22.62 1.22 -7.53
CA SER A 324 23.77 0.97 -6.67
C SER A 324 24.26 -0.47 -6.86
N THR A 325 25.53 -0.66 -7.18
CA THR A 325 26.12 -1.99 -7.45
C THR A 325 26.94 -2.54 -6.30
N LYS A 326 27.24 -1.73 -5.28
CA LYS A 326 28.06 -2.11 -4.14
C LYS A 326 27.32 -1.82 -2.83
N PRO A 327 27.14 -2.83 -1.95
CA PRO A 327 26.62 -2.60 -0.61
C PRO A 327 27.47 -1.59 0.15
N LYS A 328 26.80 -0.67 0.87
CA LYS A 328 27.44 0.24 1.81
C LYS A 328 27.00 -0.11 3.23
N HIS A 329 27.96 -0.14 4.14
CA HIS A 329 27.67 -0.29 5.56
C HIS A 329 27.27 1.06 6.16
N VAL A 330 26.07 1.12 6.73
CA VAL A 330 25.52 2.34 7.32
C VAL A 330 25.23 2.11 8.79
N SER A 331 25.93 2.87 9.64
CA SER A 331 25.58 3.06 11.05
C SER A 331 24.74 4.32 11.15
N ALA A 332 23.46 4.18 11.44
CA ALA A 332 22.54 5.31 11.57
C ALA A 332 22.11 5.53 13.02
N LEU A 333 21.80 6.77 13.35
CA LEU A 333 21.24 7.19 14.63
C LEU A 333 19.88 7.82 14.39
N THR A 334 18.82 7.23 14.94
CA THR A 334 17.49 7.82 14.90
C THR A 334 17.13 8.37 16.28
N LEU A 335 16.73 9.64 16.33
CA LEU A 335 16.42 10.33 17.59
C LEU A 335 14.92 10.32 17.86
N GLN A 336 14.59 10.30 19.15
CA GLN A 336 13.28 10.72 19.67
C GLN A 336 13.47 11.50 20.95
N TYR A 337 12.69 12.57 21.11
CA TYR A 337 12.68 13.41 22.30
C TYR A 337 11.32 14.05 22.47
N GLU A 338 11.05 14.58 23.65
CA GLU A 338 9.89 15.41 23.89
C GLU A 338 10.21 16.84 23.43
N PRO A 339 9.53 17.35 22.39
CA PRO A 339 9.80 18.69 21.88
C PRO A 339 9.34 19.75 22.87
N VAL A 340 10.04 20.89 22.89
CA VAL A 340 9.57 22.13 23.50
C VAL A 340 9.07 23.01 22.35
N PRO A 341 7.74 23.08 22.08
CA PRO A 341 7.23 23.70 20.87
C PRO A 341 7.58 25.19 20.78
N GLY A 342 8.25 25.58 19.70
CA GLY A 342 8.64 26.95 19.42
C GLY A 342 9.91 27.42 20.13
N ASP A 343 10.43 26.66 21.10
CA ASP A 343 11.72 26.93 21.74
C ASP A 343 12.85 26.20 21.02
N LYS A 344 13.40 26.89 20.01
CA LYS A 344 14.49 26.36 19.20
C LYS A 344 15.73 26.01 20.04
N LYS A 345 16.08 26.83 21.03
CA LYS A 345 17.32 26.64 21.82
C LYS A 345 17.22 25.45 22.78
N ALA A 346 16.04 25.22 23.36
CA ALA A 346 15.80 24.04 24.17
C ALA A 346 15.90 22.76 23.32
N ASN A 347 15.29 22.74 22.14
CA ASN A 347 15.34 21.58 21.25
C ASN A 347 16.75 21.33 20.67
N GLU A 348 17.49 22.37 20.29
CA GLU A 348 18.91 22.26 19.91
C GLU A 348 19.72 21.58 21.03
N SER A 349 19.53 22.03 22.27
CA SER A 349 20.22 21.46 23.43
C SER A 349 19.88 19.98 23.64
N LYS A 350 18.62 19.59 23.46
CA LYS A 350 18.19 18.17 23.53
C LYS A 350 18.84 17.32 22.44
N ILE A 351 18.84 17.80 21.19
CA ILE A 351 19.45 17.11 20.05
C ILE A 351 20.95 16.91 20.30
N GLU A 352 21.68 17.98 20.66
CA GLU A 352 23.12 17.90 20.93
C GLU A 352 23.43 16.94 22.08
N ASN A 353 22.66 17.00 23.18
CA ASN A 353 22.84 16.11 24.33
C ASN A 353 22.62 14.64 23.98
N LEU A 354 21.59 14.32 23.19
CA LEU A 354 21.30 12.94 22.78
C LEU A 354 22.38 12.38 21.86
N ILE A 355 22.83 13.17 20.87
CA ILE A 355 23.91 12.79 19.96
C ILE A 355 25.21 12.59 20.75
N ARG A 356 25.60 13.56 21.58
CA ARG A 356 26.81 13.50 22.41
C ARG A 356 26.80 12.30 23.36
N LYS A 357 25.67 12.01 24.01
CA LYS A 357 25.53 10.86 24.91
C LYS A 357 25.72 9.53 24.19
N LYS A 358 25.32 9.42 22.92
CA LYS A 358 25.39 8.17 22.16
C LYS A 358 26.72 7.97 21.45
N ILE A 359 27.20 9.00 20.74
CA ILE A 359 28.45 8.94 19.97
C ILE A 359 29.66 9.11 20.90
N GLY A 360 29.52 9.84 22.01
CA GLY A 360 30.62 10.17 22.90
C GLY A 360 31.42 11.38 22.40
N SER A 361 32.74 11.32 22.54
CA SER A 361 33.64 12.35 22.00
C SER A 361 34.02 12.06 20.54
N ALA A 362 34.21 13.10 19.72
CA ALA A 362 34.53 13.01 18.29
C ALA A 362 35.78 12.21 17.89
N ARG A 363 36.56 11.70 18.87
CA ARG A 363 37.79 10.91 18.65
C ARG A 363 37.57 9.39 18.70
N ASP A 364 36.39 8.93 19.10
CA ASP A 364 36.08 7.51 19.26
C ASP A 364 35.66 6.91 17.90
N LYS A 365 36.64 6.58 17.05
CA LYS A 365 36.41 6.08 15.68
C LYS A 365 35.57 4.79 15.62
N GLU A 366 35.47 4.05 16.72
CA GLU A 366 34.63 2.84 16.85
C GLU A 366 33.12 3.13 16.97
N LYS A 367 32.71 4.39 17.23
CA LYS A 367 31.30 4.80 17.36
C LYS A 367 30.82 5.76 16.26
N ALA A 368 31.55 5.83 15.15
CA ALA A 368 31.20 6.71 14.05
C ALA A 368 29.79 6.40 13.51
N MET A 369 28.92 7.42 13.46
CA MET A 369 27.60 7.31 12.84
C MET A 369 27.67 7.94 11.45
N HIS A 370 27.27 7.21 10.42
CA HIS A 370 27.24 7.71 9.05
C HIS A 370 26.04 8.64 8.78
N LEU A 371 24.91 8.40 9.46
CA LEU A 371 23.67 9.13 9.29
C LEU A 371 22.98 9.40 10.64
N VAL A 372 22.50 10.61 10.87
CA VAL A 372 21.57 10.97 11.95
C VAL A 372 20.25 11.38 11.32
N VAL A 373 19.13 10.81 11.77
CA VAL A 373 17.78 11.24 11.39
C VAL A 373 17.12 11.87 12.61
N LEU A 374 16.46 13.00 12.40
CA LEU A 374 15.73 13.75 13.42
C LEU A 374 14.23 13.80 13.11
N PRO A 375 13.38 14.00 14.13
CA PRO A 375 11.94 14.19 13.94
C PRO A 375 11.58 15.37 13.04
N GLU A 376 10.35 15.38 12.55
CA GLU A 376 9.79 16.43 11.68
C GLU A 376 9.85 17.82 12.32
N LEU A 377 10.25 18.86 11.57
CA LEU A 377 10.43 20.23 12.10
C LEU A 377 11.36 20.28 13.34
N SER A 378 12.41 19.46 13.34
CA SER A 378 13.22 19.03 14.49
C SER A 378 13.44 20.09 15.58
N VAL A 379 13.94 21.26 15.23
CA VAL A 379 14.29 22.32 16.19
C VAL A 379 13.08 23.18 16.58
N THR A 380 12.09 23.32 15.69
CA THR A 380 10.89 24.12 15.98
C THR A 380 9.86 23.33 16.78
N GLY A 381 9.80 22.00 16.59
CA GLY A 381 8.78 21.14 17.16
C GLY A 381 7.59 20.91 16.21
N PRO A 382 6.69 19.97 16.55
CA PRO A 382 5.53 19.61 15.74
C PRO A 382 4.65 20.81 15.43
N SER A 383 4.21 20.96 14.18
CA SER A 383 3.37 22.07 13.75
C SER A 383 2.04 22.11 14.50
N GLU A 384 1.48 20.95 14.85
CA GLU A 384 0.18 20.82 15.51
C GLU A 384 0.17 21.32 16.96
N LEU A 385 1.35 21.57 17.53
CA LEU A 385 1.53 22.19 18.85
C LEU A 385 1.79 23.70 18.77
N LEU A 386 1.84 24.27 17.56
CA LEU A 386 2.16 25.67 17.31
C LEU A 386 0.96 26.40 16.73
N HIS A 387 0.78 27.67 17.06
CA HIS A 387 -0.28 28.47 16.44
C HIS A 387 0.07 28.81 14.99
N VAL A 388 -0.85 28.55 14.06
CA VAL A 388 -0.72 28.84 12.61
C VAL A 388 -0.22 30.26 12.33
N ASN A 389 -0.75 31.26 13.05
CA ASN A 389 -0.36 32.68 12.86
C ASN A 389 1.10 32.98 13.25
N LYS A 390 1.75 32.09 14.01
CA LYS A 390 3.16 32.23 14.40
C LYS A 390 4.11 31.47 13.47
N MET A 391 3.63 30.64 12.54
CA MET A 391 4.49 29.79 11.71
C MET A 391 5.52 30.59 10.90
N ALA A 392 5.12 31.75 10.36
CA ALA A 392 6.03 32.63 9.63
C ALA A 392 7.18 33.19 10.50
N SER A 393 6.96 33.37 11.81
CA SER A 393 7.98 33.86 12.74
C SER A 393 9.05 32.81 13.06
N TYR A 394 8.72 31.52 12.92
CA TYR A 394 9.67 30.42 13.06
C TYR A 394 10.37 30.09 11.74
N GLY A 395 9.83 30.55 10.61
CA GLY A 395 10.34 30.27 9.29
C GLY A 395 11.69 30.91 9.01
N GLU A 396 12.56 30.17 8.33
CA GLU A 396 13.90 30.62 7.98
C GLU A 396 14.30 30.16 6.58
N SER A 397 15.27 30.83 5.95
CA SER A 397 15.84 30.31 4.70
C SER A 397 16.51 28.96 4.94
N VAL A 398 16.70 28.17 3.88
CA VAL A 398 17.39 26.87 3.95
C VAL A 398 18.84 26.98 4.46
N ASN A 399 19.45 28.17 4.48
CA ASN A 399 20.79 28.39 5.05
C ASN A 399 20.73 29.09 6.43
N GLY A 400 19.56 29.09 7.07
CA GLY A 400 19.27 29.76 8.33
C GLY A 400 19.94 29.15 9.56
N GLN A 401 19.53 29.60 10.74
CA GLN A 401 20.12 29.25 12.02
C GLN A 401 20.05 27.74 12.30
N THR A 402 18.92 27.09 12.00
CA THR A 402 18.79 25.64 12.17
C THR A 402 19.84 24.90 11.35
N THR A 403 20.05 25.32 10.10
CA THR A 403 21.06 24.70 9.23
C THR A 403 22.49 24.96 9.70
N GLN A 404 22.79 26.14 10.25
CA GLN A 404 24.11 26.41 10.83
C GLN A 404 24.38 25.54 12.06
N PHE A 405 23.37 25.36 12.92
CA PHE A 405 23.44 24.42 14.04
C PHE A 405 23.71 22.98 13.56
N MET A 406 22.97 22.51 12.55
CA MET A 406 23.19 21.17 11.99
C MET A 406 24.55 21.03 11.32
N LYS A 407 25.09 22.07 10.67
CA LYS A 407 26.46 22.07 10.13
C LYS A 407 27.52 21.89 11.21
N LYS A 408 27.36 22.58 12.35
CA LYS A 408 28.24 22.40 13.51
C LYS A 408 28.24 20.94 13.95
N LEU A 409 27.05 20.35 14.16
CA LEU A 409 26.94 18.95 14.57
C LEU A 409 27.48 17.97 13.52
N ALA A 410 27.17 18.18 12.25
CA ALA A 410 27.63 17.32 11.15
C ALA A 410 29.17 17.27 11.09
N SER A 411 29.81 18.44 11.23
CA SER A 411 31.28 18.54 11.26
C SER A 411 31.87 17.99 12.55
N GLU A 412 31.27 18.26 13.70
CA GLU A 412 31.77 17.82 15.01
C GLU A 412 31.74 16.29 15.15
N TYR A 413 30.65 15.66 14.68
CA TYR A 413 30.44 14.21 14.78
C TYR A 413 30.77 13.46 13.46
N ASN A 414 31.24 14.16 12.43
CA ASN A 414 31.58 13.62 11.11
C ASN A 414 30.46 12.74 10.52
N THR A 415 29.23 13.26 10.52
CA THR A 415 28.01 12.51 10.20
C THR A 415 27.10 13.28 9.25
N ALA A 416 26.40 12.58 8.37
CA ALA A 416 25.30 13.20 7.63
C ALA A 416 24.08 13.34 8.54
N ILE A 417 23.26 14.39 8.34
CA ILE A 417 22.09 14.67 9.15
C ILE A 417 20.88 14.93 8.25
N VAL A 418 19.79 14.21 8.50
CA VAL A 418 18.46 14.48 7.97
C VAL A 418 17.63 15.17 9.05
N TYR A 419 17.16 16.38 8.76
CA TYR A 419 16.40 17.20 9.71
C TYR A 419 15.32 18.03 9.02
N GLY A 420 14.29 18.41 9.77
CA GLY A 420 13.18 19.23 9.30
C GLY A 420 13.24 20.68 9.76
N LEU A 421 12.77 21.62 8.94
CA LEU A 421 12.54 23.02 9.31
C LEU A 421 11.32 23.61 8.59
N ILE A 422 10.85 24.75 9.10
CA ILE A 422 9.92 25.63 8.39
C ILE A 422 10.75 26.46 7.41
N GLU A 423 10.79 26.05 6.14
CA GLU A 423 11.49 26.79 5.09
C GLU A 423 10.66 28.01 4.67
N LYS A 424 11.24 29.20 4.78
CA LYS A 424 10.73 30.43 4.17
C LYS A 424 11.42 30.66 2.83
N SER A 425 10.64 30.65 1.75
CA SER A 425 11.10 30.89 0.38
C SER A 425 10.18 31.90 -0.30
N GLY A 426 10.65 33.14 -0.40
CA GLY A 426 9.81 34.28 -0.74
C GLY A 426 8.75 34.50 0.34
N GLU A 427 7.50 34.63 -0.08
CA GLU A 427 6.32 34.77 0.81
C GLU A 427 5.76 33.43 1.29
N LYS A 428 6.25 32.31 0.74
CA LYS A 428 5.73 30.97 1.03
C LYS A 428 6.52 30.29 2.13
N LEU A 429 5.81 29.50 2.93
CA LEU A 429 6.38 28.58 3.90
C LEU A 429 6.24 27.14 3.40
N TYR A 430 7.19 26.29 3.75
CA TYR A 430 7.17 24.86 3.44
C TYR A 430 7.61 24.04 4.66
N ASN A 431 7.06 22.85 4.80
CA ASN A 431 7.62 21.82 5.67
C ASN A 431 8.72 21.09 4.88
N THR A 432 9.98 21.32 5.27
CA THR A 432 11.14 20.92 4.46
C THR A 432 12.07 20.03 5.25
N ALA A 433 12.45 18.89 4.68
CA ALA A 433 13.55 18.04 5.13
C ALA A 433 14.81 18.33 4.32
N ILE A 434 15.94 18.38 5.01
CA ILE A 434 17.26 18.60 4.42
C ILE A 434 18.14 17.39 4.70
N LEU A 435 18.80 16.87 3.66
CA LEU A 435 19.94 15.97 3.79
C LEU A 435 21.21 16.81 3.74
N LEU A 436 21.87 16.93 4.88
CA LEU A 436 23.15 17.60 5.05
C LEU A 436 24.24 16.55 5.19
N ASN A 437 25.29 16.61 4.38
CA ASN A 437 26.40 15.68 4.51
C ASN A 437 27.36 16.05 5.64
N LYS A 438 28.30 15.14 5.92
CA LYS A 438 29.30 15.30 6.98
C LYS A 438 30.21 16.52 6.85
N ASN A 439 30.33 17.10 5.65
CA ASN A 439 31.12 18.31 5.40
C ASN A 439 30.28 19.60 5.55
N GLY A 440 29.01 19.48 5.96
CA GLY A 440 28.10 20.61 6.09
C GLY A 440 27.57 21.15 4.75
N LYS A 441 27.66 20.38 3.66
CA LYS A 441 27.00 20.72 2.38
C LYS A 441 25.62 20.07 2.31
N ILE A 442 24.65 20.79 1.76
CA ILE A 442 23.31 20.26 1.50
C ILE A 442 23.37 19.42 0.24
N ASP A 443 23.18 18.11 0.38
CA ASP A 443 23.12 17.17 -0.74
C ASP A 443 21.66 16.91 -1.18
N GLY A 444 20.68 17.17 -0.31
CA GLY A 444 19.27 17.05 -0.65
C GLY A 444 18.36 18.02 0.07
N LYS A 445 17.30 18.45 -0.62
CA LYS A 445 16.19 19.24 -0.08
C LYS A 445 14.89 18.67 -0.59
N TYR A 446 14.00 18.31 0.33
CA TYR A 446 12.68 17.79 0.03
C TYR A 446 11.62 18.59 0.77
N ARG A 447 10.61 19.08 0.04
CA ARG A 447 9.44 19.76 0.59
C ARG A 447 8.31 18.74 0.67
N GLN A 448 7.67 18.61 1.84
CA GLN A 448 6.59 17.65 2.05
C GLN A 448 5.52 17.83 0.98
N THR A 449 5.24 16.75 0.26
CA THR A 449 4.30 16.78 -0.88
C THR A 449 2.87 16.54 -0.42
N GLN A 450 2.68 15.76 0.64
CA GLN A 450 1.38 15.42 1.21
C GLN A 450 1.18 16.06 2.58
N LEU A 451 0.71 17.31 2.59
CA LEU A 451 0.43 18.05 3.81
C LEU A 451 -0.75 17.47 4.59
N SER A 452 -0.64 17.42 5.92
CA SER A 452 -1.77 17.09 6.79
C SER A 452 -2.88 18.16 6.69
N SER A 453 -4.07 17.86 7.21
CA SER A 453 -5.15 18.86 7.32
C SER A 453 -4.75 20.09 8.15
N TYR A 454 -3.80 19.92 9.07
CA TYR A 454 -3.23 21.02 9.83
C TYR A 454 -2.21 21.80 9.01
N ASP A 455 -1.30 21.12 8.31
CA ASP A 455 -0.21 21.78 7.60
C ASP A 455 -0.67 22.57 6.37
N LYS A 456 -1.76 22.15 5.73
CA LYS A 456 -2.43 22.91 4.66
C LYS A 456 -2.80 24.34 5.06
N LYS A 457 -2.87 24.65 6.36
CA LYS A 457 -3.21 25.99 6.87
C LYS A 457 -2.03 26.97 6.85
N TRP A 458 -0.79 26.48 6.77
CA TRP A 458 0.40 27.32 6.89
C TRP A 458 1.47 27.03 5.84
N ALA A 459 1.56 25.79 5.34
CA ALA A 459 2.57 25.35 4.39
C ALA A 459 2.02 25.28 2.96
N THR A 460 2.90 25.56 2.00
CA THR A 460 2.70 25.21 0.59
C THR A 460 3.21 23.78 0.37
N PRO A 461 2.49 22.91 -0.38
CA PRO A 461 2.98 21.57 -0.69
C PRO A 461 4.20 21.64 -1.62
N GLY A 462 5.15 20.73 -1.42
CA GLY A 462 6.23 20.46 -2.38
C GLY A 462 5.69 19.84 -3.67
N ASP A 463 6.49 19.85 -4.73
CA ASP A 463 6.07 19.44 -6.08
C ASP A 463 7.02 18.44 -6.74
N GLN A 464 7.94 17.83 -5.97
CA GLN A 464 8.95 16.91 -6.48
C GLN A 464 9.17 15.74 -5.52
N LEU A 465 9.38 14.55 -6.10
CA LEU A 465 9.87 13.36 -5.42
C LEU A 465 11.25 13.05 -5.99
N ASN A 466 12.29 13.16 -5.15
CA ASN A 466 13.68 13.03 -5.59
C ASN A 466 14.45 12.09 -4.67
N VAL A 467 15.35 11.31 -5.28
CA VAL A 467 16.42 10.58 -4.60
C VAL A 467 17.73 11.38 -4.71
N PHE A 468 18.39 11.58 -3.58
CA PHE A 468 19.64 12.33 -3.47
C PHE A 468 20.82 11.38 -3.37
N THR A 469 22.02 11.82 -3.78
CA THR A 469 23.23 10.99 -3.68
C THR A 469 24.18 11.56 -2.64
N ASP A 470 24.55 10.74 -1.66
CA ASP A 470 25.64 11.00 -0.72
C ASP A 470 26.77 9.98 -0.92
N ASN A 471 28.01 10.44 -0.91
CA ASN A 471 29.17 9.60 -1.20
C ASN A 471 29.38 8.46 -0.19
N ASN A 472 28.99 8.65 1.07
CA ASN A 472 29.12 7.66 2.14
C ASN A 472 27.85 6.81 2.30
N LEU A 473 26.67 7.37 2.04
CA LEU A 473 25.39 6.67 2.24
C LEU A 473 24.86 5.96 0.99
N GLY A 474 25.20 6.44 -0.21
CA GLY A 474 24.56 5.98 -1.45
C GLY A 474 23.35 6.86 -1.78
N LYS A 475 22.27 6.24 -2.24
CA LYS A 475 21.07 6.92 -2.70
C LYS A 475 20.03 7.06 -1.58
N VAL A 476 19.67 8.29 -1.23
CA VAL A 476 18.79 8.60 -0.10
C VAL A 476 17.51 9.26 -0.60
N GLY A 477 16.38 8.58 -0.41
CA GLY A 477 15.05 9.16 -0.54
C GLY A 477 14.61 9.84 0.75
N LEU A 478 13.79 10.88 0.65
CA LEU A 478 13.20 11.59 1.79
C LEU A 478 11.68 11.54 1.72
N MET A 479 11.06 11.30 2.87
CA MET A 479 9.61 11.44 3.08
C MET A 479 9.40 12.18 4.40
N ILE A 480 8.27 12.87 4.60
CA ILE A 480 7.99 13.58 5.85
C ILE A 480 6.59 13.22 6.35
N GLY A 481 6.51 12.78 7.61
CA GLY A 481 5.25 12.66 8.36
C GLY A 481 4.12 12.02 7.57
N ASN A 482 3.17 12.86 7.13
CA ASN A 482 1.95 12.44 6.44
C ASN A 482 2.16 11.78 5.06
N ASP A 483 3.32 11.95 4.41
CA ASP A 483 3.68 11.28 3.15
C ASP A 483 3.55 9.75 3.24
N VAL A 484 3.79 9.15 4.41
CA VAL A 484 3.76 7.70 4.63
C VAL A 484 2.40 7.04 4.39
N ASN A 485 1.31 7.83 4.29
CA ASN A 485 -0.01 7.32 3.94
C ASN A 485 -0.16 6.99 2.45
N PHE A 486 0.79 7.43 1.61
CA PHE A 486 0.73 7.38 0.16
C PHE A 486 1.87 6.50 -0.37
N PRO A 487 1.69 5.16 -0.45
CA PRO A 487 2.72 4.23 -0.89
C PRO A 487 3.28 4.51 -2.28
N GLU A 488 2.56 5.25 -3.12
CA GLU A 488 3.06 5.73 -4.41
C GLU A 488 4.36 6.53 -4.27
N ILE A 489 4.53 7.28 -3.18
CA ILE A 489 5.74 8.06 -2.93
C ILE A 489 6.94 7.12 -2.77
N SER A 490 6.83 6.12 -1.90
CA SER A 490 7.89 5.12 -1.72
C SER A 490 8.14 4.28 -2.96
N SER A 491 7.09 3.97 -3.74
CA SER A 491 7.23 3.29 -5.03
C SER A 491 8.00 4.15 -6.05
N VAL A 492 7.75 5.47 -6.12
CA VAL A 492 8.54 6.39 -6.96
C VAL A 492 10.00 6.42 -6.51
N LEU A 493 10.26 6.53 -5.20
CA LEU A 493 11.62 6.52 -4.67
C LEU A 493 12.35 5.19 -4.96
N SER A 494 11.63 4.07 -4.97
CA SER A 494 12.17 2.76 -5.38
C SER A 494 12.58 2.75 -6.84
N VAL A 495 11.72 3.24 -7.75
CA VAL A 495 12.04 3.37 -9.19
C VAL A 495 13.26 4.27 -9.41
N GLN A 496 13.41 5.31 -8.59
CA GLN A 496 14.58 6.21 -8.59
C GLN A 496 15.82 5.63 -7.88
N ARG A 497 15.77 4.34 -7.47
CA ARG A 497 16.86 3.58 -6.84
C ARG A 497 17.28 4.10 -5.47
N ALA A 498 16.33 4.49 -4.63
CA ALA A 498 16.64 4.78 -3.23
C ALA A 498 17.24 3.53 -2.55
N ASP A 499 18.42 3.66 -1.98
CA ASP A 499 19.05 2.65 -1.11
C ASP A 499 18.49 2.76 0.32
N ILE A 500 18.25 4.01 0.75
CA ILE A 500 17.78 4.38 2.07
C ILE A 500 16.60 5.34 1.92
N ILE A 501 15.57 5.20 2.75
CA ILE A 501 14.52 6.20 2.91
C ILE A 501 14.60 6.75 4.33
N ALA A 502 14.83 8.06 4.48
CA ALA A 502 14.81 8.73 5.78
C ALA A 502 13.49 9.47 5.98
N VAL A 503 12.86 9.28 7.14
CA VAL A 503 11.53 9.83 7.45
C VAL A 503 11.54 10.61 8.77
N PRO A 504 11.71 11.94 8.72
CA PRO A 504 11.32 12.82 9.82
C PRO A 504 9.80 12.76 10.02
N SER A 505 9.36 12.46 11.23
CA SER A 505 7.94 12.24 11.56
C SER A 505 7.50 12.98 12.82
N SER A 506 6.24 13.40 12.84
CA SER A 506 5.49 13.83 14.03
C SER A 506 4.21 12.97 14.19
N TRP A 507 4.39 11.67 14.37
CA TRP A 507 3.30 10.71 14.52
C TRP A 507 2.87 10.50 15.98
N TYR A 508 1.58 10.69 16.25
CA TYR A 508 0.94 10.52 17.56
C TYR A 508 -0.24 9.52 17.53
N GLY A 509 -0.41 8.78 16.43
CA GLY A 509 -1.51 7.83 16.25
C GLY A 509 -2.62 8.32 15.32
N GLN A 510 -2.38 9.37 14.54
CA GLN A 510 -3.35 9.96 13.62
C GLN A 510 -3.63 9.11 12.36
N PHE A 511 -2.81 8.09 12.11
CA PHE A 511 -3.01 7.06 11.08
C PHE A 511 -2.25 5.79 11.47
N ALA A 512 -2.46 4.70 10.74
CA ALA A 512 -1.84 3.38 10.94
C ALA A 512 -2.09 2.73 12.32
N GLY A 513 -2.47 1.46 12.31
CA GLY A 513 -2.48 0.62 13.50
C GLY A 513 -1.08 0.11 13.87
N THR A 514 -0.99 -0.49 15.06
CA THR A 514 0.12 -1.39 15.37
C THR A 514 0.10 -2.61 14.44
N MET A 515 1.26 -3.24 14.25
CA MET A 515 1.39 -4.50 13.50
C MET A 515 0.37 -5.56 14.00
N GLU A 516 -0.43 -6.11 13.09
CA GLU A 516 -1.54 -7.05 13.39
C GLU A 516 -1.26 -8.49 12.92
N ILE A 517 -0.08 -8.77 12.33
CA ILE A 517 0.27 -10.12 11.88
C ILE A 517 0.48 -11.07 13.07
N ASN A 518 0.35 -12.38 12.84
CA ASN A 518 0.67 -13.37 13.86
C ASN A 518 2.18 -13.26 14.22
N PRO A 519 2.56 -13.09 15.50
CA PRO A 519 3.95 -12.87 15.89
C PRO A 519 4.88 -14.04 15.57
N ASN A 520 4.34 -15.25 15.37
CA ASN A 520 5.11 -16.45 15.02
C ASN A 520 5.28 -16.61 13.50
N MET A 521 4.72 -15.71 12.69
CA MET A 521 4.87 -15.71 11.23
C MET A 521 6.27 -15.23 10.80
N SER A 522 6.98 -14.52 11.67
CA SER A 522 8.34 -14.06 11.44
C SER A 522 9.33 -14.95 12.20
N VAL A 523 10.52 -15.18 11.62
CA VAL A 523 11.63 -15.90 12.29
C VAL A 523 12.01 -15.22 13.61
N LYS A 524 11.94 -13.89 13.66
CA LYS A 524 12.12 -13.08 14.88
C LYS A 524 10.91 -12.15 15.04
N ARG A 525 10.43 -12.02 16.27
CA ARG A 525 9.26 -11.17 16.54
C ARG A 525 9.56 -9.71 16.22
N TYR A 526 8.61 -9.04 15.58
CA TYR A 526 8.64 -7.59 15.42
C TYR A 526 8.72 -6.90 16.79
N PRO A 527 9.43 -5.76 16.88
CA PRO A 527 9.39 -4.92 18.06
C PRO A 527 7.94 -4.56 18.44
N LYS A 528 7.65 -4.58 19.73
CA LYS A 528 6.32 -4.18 20.24
C LYS A 528 6.01 -2.74 19.82
N GLY A 529 4.79 -2.51 19.33
CA GLY A 529 4.37 -1.18 18.91
C GLY A 529 4.87 -0.77 17.52
N THR A 530 5.45 -1.69 16.76
CA THR A 530 5.81 -1.45 15.35
C THR A 530 4.62 -0.87 14.57
N ASN A 531 4.86 0.27 13.91
CA ASN A 531 3.91 0.90 13.02
C ASN A 531 3.86 0.13 11.68
N GLN A 532 2.67 -0.35 11.31
CA GLN A 532 2.47 -1.19 10.12
C GLN A 532 2.88 -0.46 8.82
N LEU A 533 2.47 0.80 8.65
CA LEU A 533 2.74 1.53 7.41
C LEU A 533 4.22 1.86 7.25
N TRP A 534 4.88 2.21 8.35
CA TRP A 534 6.32 2.46 8.34
C TRP A 534 7.15 1.24 7.95
N SER A 535 6.82 0.07 8.51
CA SER A 535 7.45 -1.18 8.09
C SER A 535 7.20 -1.48 6.62
N GLN A 536 6.01 -1.14 6.12
CA GLN A 536 5.64 -1.42 4.73
C GLN A 536 6.42 -0.56 3.72
N ILE A 537 6.85 0.66 4.09
CA ILE A 537 7.71 1.50 3.21
C ILE A 537 8.98 0.73 2.81
N ALA A 538 9.65 0.11 3.79
CA ALA A 538 10.90 -0.60 3.53
C ALA A 538 10.69 -1.83 2.64
N ILE A 539 9.59 -2.55 2.85
CA ILE A 539 9.23 -3.74 2.07
C ILE A 539 8.82 -3.33 0.64
N ASP A 540 7.95 -2.33 0.49
CA ASP A 540 7.41 -1.88 -0.80
C ASP A 540 8.48 -1.26 -1.68
N ALA A 541 9.41 -0.51 -1.10
CA ALA A 541 10.49 0.13 -1.84
C ALA A 541 11.72 -0.77 -2.02
N GLN A 542 11.81 -1.86 -1.25
CA GLN A 542 13.02 -2.64 -1.05
C GLN A 542 14.22 -1.74 -0.69
N SER A 543 13.98 -0.80 0.23
CA SER A 543 14.95 0.19 0.71
C SER A 543 14.91 0.25 2.23
N TYR A 544 16.07 0.24 2.90
CA TYR A 544 16.09 0.36 4.36
C TYR A 544 15.51 1.72 4.77
N THR A 545 14.60 1.71 5.74
CA THR A 545 13.87 2.92 6.12
C THR A 545 14.20 3.31 7.55
N VAL A 546 14.76 4.51 7.73
CA VAL A 546 15.13 5.06 9.04
C VAL A 546 14.13 6.16 9.39
N ILE A 547 13.39 5.97 10.49
CA ILE A 547 12.33 6.88 10.90
C ILE A 547 12.67 7.47 12.26
N SER A 548 12.47 8.78 12.39
CA SER A 548 12.59 9.51 13.65
C SER A 548 11.28 10.19 13.99
N ASN A 549 10.82 9.99 15.22
CA ASN A 549 9.56 10.52 15.71
C ASN A 549 9.73 11.19 17.08
N TYR A 550 8.75 12.01 17.46
CA TYR A 550 8.69 12.57 18.81
C TYR A 550 8.12 11.59 19.83
N VAL A 551 8.33 11.87 21.11
CA VAL A 551 7.74 11.14 22.24
C VAL A 551 7.13 12.13 23.23
N GLY A 552 6.08 11.74 23.95
CA GLY A 552 5.48 12.58 25.00
C GLY A 552 4.60 13.72 24.47
N THR A 553 4.50 14.81 25.22
CA THR A 553 3.61 15.98 25.06
C THR A 553 2.11 15.74 25.29
N ASP A 554 1.34 16.83 25.35
CA ASP A 554 -0.13 16.84 25.43
C ASP A 554 -0.82 16.09 24.27
N LYS A 555 -0.19 16.00 23.09
CA LYS A 555 -0.70 15.24 21.94
C LYS A 555 -0.44 13.73 22.06
N GLY A 556 0.42 13.31 22.99
CA GLY A 556 0.72 11.92 23.26
C GLY A 556 1.48 11.22 22.13
N PHE A 557 2.51 11.87 21.57
CA PHE A 557 3.40 11.26 20.58
C PHE A 557 3.96 9.94 21.10
N LYS A 558 3.97 8.92 20.23
CA LYS A 558 4.15 7.52 20.63
C LYS A 558 5.59 7.02 20.50
N GLY A 559 6.56 7.89 20.23
CA GLY A 559 7.95 7.49 19.98
C GLY A 559 8.02 6.49 18.83
N GLY A 560 8.80 5.44 19.02
CA GLY A 560 8.92 4.34 18.05
C GLY A 560 9.84 4.67 16.88
N SER A 561 10.77 5.61 17.06
CA SER A 561 11.88 5.83 16.13
C SER A 561 12.57 4.49 15.83
N ALA A 562 12.79 4.17 14.56
CA ALA A 562 13.13 2.81 14.17
C ALA A 562 13.95 2.72 12.89
N LEU A 563 14.62 1.58 12.73
CA LEU A 563 15.03 1.03 11.44
C LEU A 563 14.02 -0.04 11.03
N TYR A 564 13.50 0.07 9.81
CA TYR A 564 12.72 -0.96 9.13
C TYR A 564 13.53 -1.60 8.01
N THR A 565 13.38 -2.91 7.85
CA THR A 565 14.20 -3.74 6.97
C THR A 565 13.38 -4.22 5.77
N ILE A 566 14.08 -4.67 4.73
CA ILE A 566 13.49 -5.01 3.41
C ILE A 566 12.88 -6.42 3.34
N ASP A 567 13.30 -7.32 4.23
CA ASP A 567 12.72 -8.66 4.40
C ASP A 567 12.68 -9.06 5.89
N PRO A 568 11.75 -8.47 6.66
CA PRO A 568 11.66 -8.71 8.09
C PRO A 568 11.15 -10.11 8.47
N LEU A 569 10.66 -10.91 7.52
CA LEU A 569 10.08 -12.23 7.81
C LEU A 569 11.10 -13.36 7.75
N TYR A 570 11.95 -13.36 6.71
CA TYR A 570 12.97 -14.39 6.51
C TYR A 570 14.40 -13.86 6.62
N GLY A 571 14.59 -12.54 6.53
CA GLY A 571 15.90 -11.91 6.56
C GLY A 571 16.58 -12.00 7.92
N LEU A 572 17.92 -11.98 7.87
CA LEU A 572 18.76 -11.91 9.05
C LEU A 572 18.60 -10.57 9.79
N ASP A 573 18.31 -9.50 9.03
CA ASP A 573 18.09 -8.15 9.53
C ASP A 573 16.63 -7.94 9.96
N GLN A 574 16.45 -7.53 11.21
CA GLN A 574 15.14 -7.28 11.79
C GLN A 574 14.91 -5.80 12.06
N PRO A 575 13.65 -5.35 12.02
CA PRO A 575 13.32 -4.01 12.48
C PRO A 575 13.77 -3.82 13.92
N VAL A 576 14.32 -2.66 14.21
CA VAL A 576 14.70 -2.25 15.56
C VAL A 576 13.98 -0.95 15.86
N ALA A 577 13.22 -0.91 16.95
CA ALA A 577 12.47 0.26 17.36
C ALA A 577 12.88 0.70 18.76
N ALA A 578 12.92 2.02 18.94
CA ALA A 578 13.07 2.67 20.22
C ALA A 578 11.80 2.46 21.07
N SER A 579 11.92 2.76 22.36
CA SER A 579 10.77 2.74 23.27
C SER A 579 9.70 3.72 22.83
N SER A 580 8.47 3.53 23.30
CA SER A 580 7.36 4.41 22.96
C SER A 580 7.23 5.64 23.86
N ASN A 581 8.11 5.78 24.87
CA ASN A 581 7.88 6.73 25.97
C ASN A 581 9.14 7.39 26.57
N LYS A 582 10.34 7.19 26.00
CA LYS A 582 11.58 7.81 26.52
C LYS A 582 12.28 8.64 25.46
N GLU A 583 12.93 9.71 25.90
CA GLU A 583 13.90 10.40 25.05
C GLU A 583 15.13 9.52 24.87
N GLU A 584 15.48 9.20 23.63
CA GLU A 584 16.63 8.35 23.33
C GLU A 584 17.13 8.54 21.90
N ALA A 585 18.36 8.08 21.69
CA ALA A 585 18.99 7.98 20.38
C ALA A 585 19.33 6.51 20.12
N LEU A 586 18.61 5.91 19.17
CA LEU A 586 18.75 4.50 18.80
C LEU A 586 19.76 4.37 17.67
N ALA A 587 20.85 3.65 17.94
CA ALA A 587 21.84 3.31 16.92
C ALA A 587 21.44 2.01 16.22
N VAL A 588 21.52 2.01 14.90
CA VAL A 588 21.15 0.89 14.03
C VAL A 588 22.22 0.70 12.98
N ASN A 589 22.44 -0.54 12.55
CA ASN A 589 23.45 -0.86 11.53
C ASN A 589 22.81 -1.73 10.45
N PHE A 590 23.11 -1.45 9.19
CA PHE A 590 22.60 -2.21 8.06
C PHE A 590 23.52 -2.08 6.83
N GLN A 591 23.31 -2.96 5.85
CA GLN A 591 23.89 -2.85 4.52
C GLN A 591 22.83 -2.36 3.54
N THR A 592 23.13 -1.34 2.74
CA THR A 592 22.14 -0.64 1.93
C THR A 592 21.44 -1.48 0.86
N ILE A 593 22.13 -2.45 0.27
CA ILE A 593 21.58 -3.35 -0.74
C ILE A 593 21.92 -4.80 -0.40
N GLN A 594 20.99 -5.71 -0.68
CA GLN A 594 21.12 -7.15 -0.43
C GLN A 594 20.94 -7.92 -1.75
N PRO A 595 21.96 -7.97 -2.62
CA PRO A 595 21.81 -8.54 -3.97
C PRO A 595 21.45 -10.03 -3.95
N ASN A 596 21.84 -10.75 -2.89
CA ASN A 596 21.61 -12.19 -2.76
C ASN A 596 20.25 -12.54 -2.12
N ASN A 597 19.45 -11.55 -1.70
CA ASN A 597 18.13 -11.85 -1.15
C ASN A 597 17.22 -12.49 -2.21
N TRP A 598 16.33 -13.39 -1.74
CA TRP A 598 15.36 -14.06 -2.60
C TRP A 598 14.48 -13.04 -3.35
N PHE A 599 14.17 -11.90 -2.73
CA PHE A 599 13.59 -10.72 -3.32
C PHE A 599 14.39 -9.47 -2.93
N ASN A 600 14.60 -8.59 -3.88
CA ASN A 600 15.38 -7.38 -3.72
C ASN A 600 14.84 -6.30 -4.67
N GLN A 601 15.40 -5.10 -4.61
CA GLN A 601 14.92 -3.97 -5.41
C GLN A 601 15.02 -4.21 -6.93
N ASP A 602 16.04 -4.93 -7.40
CA ASP A 602 16.14 -5.27 -8.84
C ASP A 602 15.00 -6.18 -9.28
N LYS A 603 14.73 -7.24 -8.52
CA LYS A 603 13.63 -8.17 -8.79
C LYS A 603 12.28 -7.44 -8.73
N LEU A 604 12.07 -6.61 -7.71
CA LEU A 604 10.88 -5.77 -7.59
C LEU A 604 10.70 -4.91 -8.85
N ILE A 605 11.70 -4.13 -9.23
CA ILE A 605 11.58 -3.18 -10.35
C ILE A 605 11.41 -3.90 -11.69
N ASN A 606 12.21 -4.94 -11.95
CA ASN A 606 12.18 -5.67 -13.22
C ASN A 606 10.86 -6.41 -13.45
N SER A 607 10.16 -6.80 -12.37
CA SER A 607 8.90 -7.53 -12.46
C SER A 607 7.65 -6.66 -12.31
N ARG A 608 7.78 -5.32 -12.23
CA ARG A 608 6.65 -4.39 -12.30
C ARG A 608 5.99 -4.41 -13.67
N GLN A 609 4.68 -4.11 -13.68
CA GLN A 609 3.87 -4.00 -14.90
C GLN A 609 3.36 -2.57 -15.14
N PRO A 610 4.26 -1.61 -15.46
CA PRO A 610 3.90 -0.19 -15.58
C PRO A 610 2.84 0.10 -16.66
N ALA A 611 2.71 -0.78 -17.67
CA ALA A 611 1.69 -0.66 -18.72
C ALA A 611 0.26 -0.57 -18.16
N TYR A 612 -0.03 -1.22 -17.02
CA TYR A 612 -1.34 -1.21 -16.37
C TYR A 612 -1.51 -0.11 -15.32
N PHE A 613 -0.47 0.67 -15.02
CA PHE A 613 -0.46 1.60 -13.90
C PHE A 613 -1.02 2.99 -14.25
N LYS A 614 -1.37 3.24 -15.53
CA LYS A 614 -1.96 4.53 -15.98
C LYS A 614 -3.13 5.04 -15.12
N PRO A 615 -4.05 4.21 -14.59
CA PRO A 615 -5.11 4.69 -13.70
C PRO A 615 -4.60 5.33 -12.39
N LEU A 616 -3.35 5.06 -11.98
CA LEU A 616 -2.73 5.69 -10.81
C LEU A 616 -2.42 7.18 -11.03
N LEU A 617 -2.38 7.63 -12.29
CA LEU A 617 -2.13 9.02 -12.67
C LEU A 617 -3.41 9.87 -12.79
N LYS A 618 -4.56 9.35 -12.34
CA LYS A 618 -5.87 9.99 -12.42
C LYS A 618 -6.46 10.31 -11.05
#